data_AF-A0A2E9RY77-F1
#
_entry.id   AF-A0A2E9RY77-F1
#
_cell.length_a   1.000
_cell.length_b   1.000
_cell.length_c   1.000
_cell.angle_alpha   90.00
_cell.angle_beta   90.00
_cell.angle_gamma   90.00
#
_symmetry.space_group_name_H-M   'P 1'
#
loop_
_entity.id
_entity.type
_entity.pdbx_description
1 polymer ?
#
loop_
_entity_poly.entity_id
_entity_poly.type
_entity_poly.pdbx_seq_one_letter_code
_entity_poly.pdbx_strand_id
1 'polypeptide(L)'
;MDIKNKRAQVIVNLHKLRRKLKELEAIQSAGTDKKADIEACRGELNILQKELDSINDGGHTTFMQAKNMLQAKKGISGKNRRIKWRKSQIEKRIKKLEARQEETDVTDEERDENVVKLANFCKELASLDEEKSALKDFNHTRFMAANKDDGQGDKQNDEIEEVNKKIHELKTKLERAIKESNNSLVEELQQELHLLEMEKESIENFTHDLFLKNLANLKAKRRSELK
;
A
#
# COMPACT_ATOMS: atom_id res chain seq x y z
N MET A 1 11.82 30.33 -9.83
CA MET A 1 12.68 29.71 -8.79
C MET A 1 13.72 28.87 -9.50
N ASP A 2 15.02 29.18 -9.34
CA ASP A 2 16.13 28.51 -10.05
C ASP A 2 16.23 27.01 -9.70
N ILE A 3 16.51 26.16 -10.69
CA ILE A 3 16.61 24.70 -10.56
C ILE A 3 17.69 24.32 -9.54
N LYS A 4 18.78 25.09 -9.48
CA LYS A 4 19.85 24.89 -8.48
C LYS A 4 19.35 25.07 -7.05
N ASN A 5 18.50 26.06 -6.80
CA ASN A 5 17.89 26.29 -5.48
C ASN A 5 16.88 25.19 -5.12
N LYS A 6 16.11 24.70 -6.09
CA LYS A 6 15.19 23.56 -5.87
C LYS A 6 15.93 22.28 -5.53
N ARG A 7 17.02 21.97 -6.24
CA ARG A 7 17.89 20.82 -5.96
C ARG A 7 18.43 20.87 -4.53
N ALA A 8 18.95 22.02 -4.11
CA ALA A 8 19.45 22.22 -2.75
C ALA A 8 18.34 22.01 -1.69
N GLN A 9 17.13 22.51 -1.96
CA GLN A 9 15.97 22.33 -1.07
C GLN A 9 15.59 20.85 -0.90
N VAL A 10 15.55 20.08 -2.00
CA VAL A 10 15.24 18.64 -1.99
C VAL A 10 16.30 17.87 -1.19
N ILE A 11 17.58 18.18 -1.38
CA ILE A 11 18.69 17.57 -0.63
C ILE A 11 18.56 17.85 0.87
N VAL A 12 18.28 19.10 1.26
CA VAL A 12 18.08 19.46 2.68
C VAL A 12 16.89 18.70 3.28
N ASN A 13 15.80 18.56 2.54
CA ASN A 13 14.62 17.83 3.00
C ASN A 13 14.89 16.32 3.12
N LEU A 14 15.61 15.72 2.17
CA LEU A 14 16.09 14.33 2.25
C LEU A 14 16.91 14.10 3.52
N HIS A 15 17.85 14.99 3.84
CA HIS A 15 18.66 14.86 5.06
C HIS A 15 17.81 14.96 6.34
N LYS A 16 16.85 15.88 6.39
CA LYS A 16 15.92 16.00 7.53
C LYS A 16 15.08 14.74 7.72
N LEU A 17 14.52 14.21 6.63
CA LEU A 17 13.70 12.99 6.66
C LEU A 17 14.52 11.75 7.02
N ARG A 18 15.77 11.63 6.53
CA ARG A 18 16.67 10.53 6.92
C ARG A 18 17.00 10.56 8.42
N ARG A 19 17.17 11.74 9.03
CA ARG A 19 17.35 11.87 10.49
C ARG A 19 16.09 11.43 11.24
N LYS A 20 14.92 11.92 10.83
CA LYS A 20 13.63 11.55 11.43
C LYS A 20 13.34 10.05 11.32
N LEU A 21 13.68 9.43 10.18
CA LEU A 21 13.56 7.99 10.00
C LEU A 21 14.42 7.23 11.02
N LYS A 22 15.69 7.61 11.19
CA LYS A 22 16.59 7.00 12.19
C LYS A 22 16.05 7.13 13.61
N GLU A 23 15.50 8.28 13.97
CA GLU A 23 14.87 8.51 15.27
C GLU A 23 13.64 7.60 15.46
N LEU A 24 12.78 7.48 14.45
CA LEU A 24 11.61 6.60 14.51
C LEU A 24 11.98 5.12 14.57
N GLU A 25 13.01 4.70 13.85
CA GLU A 25 13.56 3.33 13.89
C GLU A 25 14.19 3.01 15.25
N ALA A 26 14.90 3.98 15.86
CA ALA A 26 15.43 3.84 17.22
C ALA A 26 14.30 3.68 18.24
N ILE A 27 13.25 4.51 18.15
CA ILE A 27 12.05 4.42 19.02
C ILE A 27 11.31 3.09 18.82
N GLN A 28 11.25 2.58 17.58
CA GLN A 28 10.71 1.26 17.26
C GLN A 28 11.52 0.14 17.88
N SER A 29 12.85 0.21 17.82
CA SER A 29 13.73 -0.77 18.46
C SER A 29 13.66 -0.73 20.00
N ALA A 30 13.30 0.42 20.57
CA ALA A 30 13.02 0.59 22.00
C ALA A 30 11.62 0.07 22.42
N GLY A 31 10.88 -0.60 21.52
CA GLY A 31 9.62 -1.27 21.83
C GLY A 31 8.35 -0.45 21.59
N THR A 32 8.45 0.77 21.07
CA THR A 32 7.27 1.60 20.76
C THR A 32 6.82 1.40 19.32
N ASP A 33 5.58 1.00 19.09
CA ASP A 33 5.05 0.81 17.73
C ASP A 33 4.97 2.13 16.94
N LYS A 34 5.88 2.28 15.99
CA LYS A 34 6.07 3.39 15.05
C LYS A 34 6.09 2.91 13.60
N LYS A 35 5.72 1.66 13.31
CA LYS A 35 5.79 1.08 11.95
C LYS A 35 5.11 1.94 10.89
N ALA A 36 3.90 2.45 11.16
CA ALA A 36 3.17 3.28 10.22
C ALA A 36 3.85 4.64 9.96
N ASP A 37 4.47 5.23 11.00
CA ASP A 37 5.20 6.49 10.88
C ASP A 37 6.52 6.29 10.10
N ILE A 38 7.19 5.14 10.31
CA ILE A 38 8.39 4.72 9.55
C ILE A 38 8.05 4.53 8.07
N GLU A 39 6.96 3.80 7.77
CA GLU A 39 6.52 3.53 6.42
C GLU A 39 6.16 4.82 5.66
N ALA A 40 5.45 5.74 6.33
CA ALA A 40 5.20 7.07 5.78
C ALA A 40 6.49 7.87 5.50
N CYS A 41 7.45 7.86 6.45
CA CYS A 41 8.76 8.50 6.27
C CYS A 41 9.54 7.89 5.09
N ARG A 42 9.50 6.57 4.90
CA ARG A 42 10.14 5.87 3.77
C ARG A 42 9.49 6.24 2.44
N GLY A 43 8.16 6.32 2.41
CA GLY A 43 7.42 6.78 1.23
C GLY A 43 7.80 8.21 0.83
N GLU A 44 7.86 9.14 1.79
CA GLU A 44 8.28 10.52 1.54
C GLU A 44 9.75 10.60 1.06
N LEU A 45 10.64 9.77 1.60
CA LEU A 45 12.03 9.68 1.14
C LEU A 45 12.14 9.22 -0.31
N ASN A 46 11.36 8.20 -0.70
CA ASN A 46 11.36 7.68 -2.06
C ASN A 46 10.88 8.75 -3.06
N ILE A 47 9.82 9.48 -2.72
CA ILE A 47 9.31 10.59 -3.56
C ILE A 47 10.37 11.69 -3.72
N LEU A 48 11.04 12.10 -2.64
CA LEU A 48 12.08 13.14 -2.72
C LEU A 48 13.33 12.66 -3.48
N GLN A 49 13.65 11.36 -3.43
CA GLN A 49 14.75 10.79 -4.20
C GLN A 49 14.43 10.84 -5.70
N LYS A 50 13.22 10.37 -6.09
CA LYS A 50 12.76 10.48 -7.48
C LYS A 50 12.66 11.93 -7.96
N GLU A 51 12.33 12.86 -7.07
CA GLU A 51 12.36 14.30 -7.38
C GLU A 51 13.76 14.78 -7.71
N LEU A 52 14.75 14.38 -6.89
CA LEU A 52 16.14 14.74 -7.10
C LEU A 52 16.66 14.17 -8.43
N ASP A 53 16.32 12.92 -8.73
CA ASP A 53 16.69 12.24 -9.97
C ASP A 53 16.04 12.93 -11.17
N SER A 54 14.74 13.27 -11.09
CA SER A 54 14.04 14.05 -12.12
C SER A 54 14.64 15.45 -12.37
N ILE A 55 15.23 16.07 -11.34
CA ILE A 55 15.93 17.36 -11.48
C ILE A 55 17.24 17.16 -12.25
N ASN A 56 17.95 16.07 -11.97
CA ASN A 56 19.21 15.75 -12.65
C ASN A 56 18.98 15.36 -14.12
N ASP A 57 17.88 14.66 -14.41
CA ASP A 57 17.52 14.18 -15.74
C ASP A 57 16.72 15.21 -16.56
N GLY A 58 16.47 16.41 -16.01
CA GLY A 58 15.73 17.49 -16.69
C GLY A 58 14.21 17.30 -16.75
N GLY A 59 13.65 16.22 -16.18
CA GLY A 59 12.21 15.90 -16.13
C GLY A 59 11.44 16.51 -14.95
N HIS A 60 12.01 17.50 -14.26
CA HIS A 60 11.45 18.03 -13.00
C HIS A 60 10.01 18.57 -13.12
N THR A 61 9.65 19.20 -14.23
CA THR A 61 8.28 19.75 -14.42
C THR A 61 7.22 18.65 -14.47
N THR A 62 7.47 17.59 -15.24
CA THR A 62 6.59 16.41 -15.34
C THR A 62 6.53 15.67 -14.01
N PHE A 63 7.68 15.53 -13.33
CA PHE A 63 7.73 14.93 -12.00
C PHE A 63 6.96 15.74 -10.97
N MET A 64 7.01 17.08 -11.00
CA MET A 64 6.27 17.92 -10.04
C MET A 64 4.76 17.85 -10.22
N GLN A 65 4.28 17.69 -11.45
CA GLN A 65 2.87 17.44 -11.75
C GLN A 65 2.43 16.09 -11.15
N ALA A 66 3.21 15.03 -11.40
CA ALA A 66 2.98 13.71 -10.81
C ALA A 66 3.14 13.69 -9.27
N LYS A 67 4.06 14.49 -8.71
CA LYS A 67 4.32 14.58 -7.26
C LYS A 67 3.11 15.11 -6.50
N ASN A 68 2.40 16.10 -7.04
CA ASN A 68 1.17 16.62 -6.41
C ASN A 68 0.05 15.57 -6.36
N MET A 69 0.08 14.63 -7.30
CA MET A 69 -0.81 13.47 -7.35
C MET A 69 -0.37 12.35 -6.38
N LEU A 70 0.93 12.09 -6.28
CA LEU A 70 1.56 11.04 -5.47
C LEU A 70 1.82 11.41 -4.00
N GLN A 71 1.71 12.69 -3.62
CA GLN A 71 1.99 13.09 -2.25
C GLN A 71 0.92 12.52 -1.29
N ALA A 72 1.36 11.74 -0.31
CA ALA A 72 0.49 11.25 0.76
C ALA A 72 -0.22 12.43 1.44
N LYS A 73 -1.55 12.41 1.52
CA LYS A 73 -2.28 13.50 2.18
C LYS A 73 -1.87 13.56 3.65
N LYS A 74 -1.39 14.73 4.06
CA LYS A 74 -1.06 15.04 5.45
C LYS A 74 -2.27 14.75 6.34
N GLY A 75 -2.04 14.10 7.47
CA GLY A 75 -3.07 13.83 8.49
C GLY A 75 -3.81 12.49 8.36
N ILE A 76 -3.54 11.66 7.35
CA ILE A 76 -4.12 10.29 7.26
C ILE A 76 -3.63 9.40 8.41
N SER A 77 -2.33 9.44 8.74
CA SER A 77 -1.79 8.73 9.92
C SER A 77 -2.51 9.15 11.21
N GLY A 78 -2.80 10.45 11.37
CA GLY A 78 -3.56 10.98 12.50
C GLY A 78 -5.01 10.49 12.55
N LYS A 79 -5.70 10.44 11.41
CA LYS A 79 -7.06 9.89 11.31
C LYS A 79 -7.09 8.39 11.57
N ASN A 80 -6.18 7.61 10.98
CA ASN A 80 -6.04 6.17 11.26
C ASN A 80 -5.76 5.88 12.74
N ARG A 81 -4.89 6.68 13.38
CA ARG A 81 -4.61 6.56 14.80
C ARG A 81 -5.83 6.88 15.66
N ARG A 82 -6.61 7.90 15.29
CA ARG A 82 -7.86 8.27 15.98
C ARG A 82 -8.91 7.16 15.86
N ILE A 83 -9.11 6.61 14.66
CA ILE A 83 -10.03 5.50 14.42
C ILE A 83 -9.61 4.28 15.24
N LYS A 84 -8.33 3.89 15.20
CA LYS A 84 -7.80 2.75 15.99
C LYS A 84 -8.01 2.94 17.50
N TRP A 85 -7.75 4.15 18.01
CA TRP A 85 -7.95 4.47 19.41
C TRP A 85 -9.43 4.41 19.80
N ARG A 86 -10.32 4.97 18.97
CA ARG A 86 -11.76 4.98 19.23
C ARG A 86 -12.35 3.58 19.25
N LYS A 87 -11.97 2.72 18.29
CA LYS A 87 -12.34 1.29 18.29
C LYS A 87 -11.93 0.59 19.57
N SER A 88 -10.67 0.75 20.01
CA SER A 88 -10.19 0.14 21.25
C SER A 88 -10.96 0.60 22.48
N GLN A 89 -11.43 1.86 22.52
CA GLN A 89 -12.29 2.32 23.61
C GLN A 89 -13.67 1.69 23.59
N ILE A 90 -14.26 1.54 22.40
CA ILE A 90 -15.59 0.95 22.23
C ILE A 90 -15.55 -0.55 22.56
N GLU A 91 -14.54 -1.29 22.08
CA GLU A 91 -14.33 -2.70 22.40
C GLU A 91 -14.20 -2.95 23.91
N LYS A 92 -13.50 -2.06 24.63
CA LYS A 92 -13.42 -2.14 26.10
C LYS A 92 -14.75 -1.90 26.79
N ARG A 93 -15.61 -1.03 26.23
CA ARG A 93 -16.95 -0.76 26.77
C ARG A 93 -17.90 -1.93 26.49
N ILE A 94 -17.83 -2.51 25.29
CA ILE A 94 -18.57 -3.71 24.93
C ILE A 94 -18.21 -4.84 25.90
N LYS A 95 -16.92 -5.17 26.06
CA LYS A 95 -16.49 -6.23 27.00
C LYS A 95 -16.96 -6.01 28.44
N LYS A 96 -16.99 -4.77 28.91
CA LYS A 96 -17.51 -4.44 30.25
C LYS A 96 -19.02 -4.64 30.36
N LEU A 97 -19.77 -4.28 29.33
CA LEU A 97 -21.22 -4.46 29.29
C LEU A 97 -21.61 -5.93 29.11
N GLU A 98 -20.86 -6.69 28.31
CA GLU A 98 -21.03 -8.14 28.16
C GLU A 98 -20.77 -8.84 29.50
N ALA A 99 -19.65 -8.53 30.17
CA ALA A 99 -19.37 -9.07 31.50
C ALA A 99 -20.45 -8.69 32.53
N ARG A 100 -20.94 -7.44 32.50
CA ARG A 100 -22.04 -7.00 33.36
C ARG A 100 -23.33 -7.77 33.06
N GLN A 101 -23.61 -8.18 31.82
CA GLN A 101 -24.80 -8.98 31.50
C GLN A 101 -24.73 -10.42 32.00
N GLU A 102 -23.54 -10.96 32.28
CA GLU A 102 -23.35 -12.30 32.84
C GLU A 102 -23.50 -12.34 34.37
N GLU A 103 -23.56 -11.18 35.03
CA GLU A 103 -23.72 -11.07 36.49
C GLU A 103 -25.16 -11.35 36.94
N THR A 104 -25.31 -12.00 38.09
CA THR A 104 -26.61 -12.47 38.60
C THR A 104 -27.45 -11.37 39.27
N ASP A 105 -26.87 -10.19 39.54
CA ASP A 105 -27.50 -9.05 40.23
C ASP A 105 -28.18 -8.05 39.26
N VAL A 106 -28.21 -8.34 37.97
CA VAL A 106 -28.67 -7.41 36.93
C VAL A 106 -30.18 -7.53 36.72
N THR A 107 -30.87 -6.42 36.88
CA THR A 107 -32.31 -6.34 36.62
C THR A 107 -32.62 -6.48 35.14
N ASP A 108 -33.87 -6.83 34.82
CA ASP A 108 -34.30 -6.95 33.42
C ASP A 108 -34.27 -5.59 32.70
N GLU A 109 -34.57 -4.50 33.42
CA GLU A 109 -34.46 -3.12 32.92
C GLU A 109 -33.01 -2.73 32.60
N GLU A 110 -32.05 -3.07 33.47
CA GLU A 110 -30.63 -2.85 33.22
C GLU A 110 -30.13 -3.72 32.05
N ARG A 111 -30.66 -4.93 31.89
CA ARG A 111 -30.34 -5.81 30.76
C ARG A 111 -30.80 -5.19 29.43
N ASP A 112 -32.02 -4.70 29.36
CA ASP A 112 -32.57 -4.06 28.16
C ASP A 112 -31.79 -2.79 27.78
N GLU A 113 -31.45 -1.96 28.76
CA GLU A 113 -30.58 -0.80 28.53
C GLU A 113 -29.20 -1.19 28.00
N ASN A 114 -28.61 -2.27 28.54
CA ASN A 114 -27.31 -2.75 28.12
C ASN A 114 -27.36 -3.31 26.70
N VAL A 115 -28.44 -3.99 26.30
CA VAL A 115 -28.64 -4.45 24.90
C VAL A 115 -28.68 -3.26 23.95
N VAL A 116 -29.40 -2.19 24.28
CA VAL A 116 -29.45 -0.97 23.45
C VAL A 116 -28.07 -0.32 23.34
N LYS A 117 -27.33 -0.22 24.46
CA LYS A 117 -25.96 0.34 24.47
C LYS A 117 -25.00 -0.52 23.63
N LEU A 118 -25.07 -1.84 23.74
CA LEU A 118 -24.28 -2.77 22.93
C LEU A 118 -24.58 -2.63 21.44
N ALA A 119 -25.86 -2.58 21.05
CA ALA A 119 -26.26 -2.38 19.66
C ALA A 119 -25.72 -1.05 19.08
N ASN A 120 -25.74 0.02 19.87
CA ASN A 120 -25.18 1.32 19.47
C ASN A 120 -23.66 1.27 19.30
N PHE A 121 -22.94 0.61 20.21
CA PHE A 121 -21.49 0.44 20.11
C PHE A 121 -21.09 -0.43 18.91
N CYS A 122 -21.85 -1.48 18.58
CA CYS A 122 -21.63 -2.28 17.37
C CYS A 122 -21.84 -1.45 16.10
N LYS A 123 -22.86 -0.59 16.05
CA LYS A 123 -23.05 0.36 14.93
C LYS A 123 -21.90 1.35 14.79
N GLU A 124 -21.41 1.89 15.91
CA GLU A 124 -20.26 2.82 15.90
C GLU A 124 -18.99 2.12 15.39
N LEU A 125 -18.76 0.85 15.74
CA LEU A 125 -17.66 0.06 15.20
C LEU A 125 -17.77 -0.15 13.69
N ALA A 126 -18.96 -0.50 13.18
CA ALA A 126 -19.20 -0.67 11.75
C ALA A 126 -18.94 0.63 10.97
N SER A 127 -19.43 1.77 11.48
CA SER A 127 -19.17 3.08 10.87
C SER A 127 -17.66 3.43 10.86
N LEU A 128 -16.92 3.07 11.91
CA LEU A 128 -15.46 3.26 11.94
C LEU A 128 -14.70 2.32 10.99
N ASP A 129 -15.24 1.14 10.68
CA ASP A 129 -14.73 0.25 9.62
C ASP A 129 -14.97 0.81 8.23
N GLU A 130 -16.16 1.36 8.00
CA GLU A 130 -16.50 2.06 6.77
C GLU A 130 -15.61 3.29 6.59
N GLU A 131 -15.40 4.12 7.63
CA GLU A 131 -14.51 5.28 7.55
C GLU A 131 -13.06 4.86 7.24
N LYS A 132 -12.57 3.78 7.85
CA LYS A 132 -11.23 3.24 7.59
C LYS A 132 -11.10 2.71 6.16
N SER A 133 -12.14 2.02 5.67
CA SER A 133 -12.20 1.51 4.30
C SER A 133 -12.28 2.67 3.32
N ALA A 134 -13.11 3.67 3.57
CA ALA A 134 -13.21 4.90 2.80
C ALA A 134 -11.90 5.69 2.80
N LEU A 135 -11.09 5.67 3.86
CA LEU A 135 -9.75 6.28 3.84
C LEU A 135 -8.78 5.52 2.93
N LYS A 136 -8.89 4.19 2.89
CA LYS A 136 -8.12 3.34 1.98
C LYS A 136 -8.56 3.54 0.53
N ASP A 137 -9.86 3.57 0.30
CA ASP A 137 -10.48 3.77 -1.01
C ASP A 137 -10.31 5.20 -1.48
N PHE A 138 -10.38 6.20 -0.62
CA PHE A 138 -10.09 7.59 -1.00
C PHE A 138 -8.65 7.73 -1.51
N ASN A 139 -7.69 7.01 -0.92
CA ASN A 139 -6.32 6.96 -1.44
C ASN A 139 -6.25 6.22 -2.78
N HIS A 140 -7.02 5.13 -2.93
CA HIS A 140 -7.09 4.35 -4.16
C HIS A 140 -7.80 5.11 -5.30
N THR A 141 -8.97 5.69 -5.06
CA THR A 141 -9.75 6.55 -5.96
C THR A 141 -8.99 7.81 -6.34
N ARG A 142 -8.17 8.40 -5.46
CA ARG A 142 -7.29 9.53 -5.87
C ARG A 142 -6.10 9.08 -6.70
N PHE A 143 -5.54 7.92 -6.43
CA PHE A 143 -4.51 7.31 -7.28
C PHE A 143 -5.08 6.99 -8.66
N MET A 144 -6.29 6.43 -8.72
CA MET A 144 -7.05 6.21 -9.95
C MET A 144 -7.42 7.51 -10.65
N ALA A 145 -7.94 8.52 -9.94
CA ALA A 145 -8.29 9.83 -10.51
C ALA A 145 -7.06 10.57 -11.07
N ALA A 146 -5.92 10.47 -10.37
CA ALA A 146 -4.65 10.99 -10.85
C ALA A 146 -4.14 10.27 -12.12
N ASN A 147 -4.52 9.00 -12.30
CA ASN A 147 -4.20 8.20 -13.47
C ASN A 147 -5.33 8.22 -14.53
N LYS A 148 -6.44 8.95 -14.30
CA LYS A 148 -7.64 8.97 -15.15
C LYS A 148 -7.79 10.21 -16.02
N ASP A 149 -7.02 11.28 -15.80
CA ASP A 149 -7.16 12.50 -16.60
C ASP A 149 -6.72 12.32 -18.07
N ASP A 150 -6.08 11.20 -18.43
CA ASP A 150 -5.66 10.89 -19.82
C ASP A 150 -6.23 9.57 -20.40
N GLY A 151 -7.37 9.03 -19.93
CA GLY A 151 -8.08 7.92 -20.62
C GLY A 151 -7.32 6.59 -20.86
N GLN A 152 -6.06 6.49 -20.41
CA GLN A 152 -5.16 5.33 -20.49
C GLN A 152 -5.27 4.45 -19.23
N GLY A 153 -5.72 5.03 -18.11
CA GLY A 153 -5.80 4.36 -16.82
C GLY A 153 -6.82 3.21 -16.76
N ASP A 154 -7.93 3.30 -17.50
CA ASP A 154 -8.89 2.18 -17.55
C ASP A 154 -8.29 0.97 -18.31
N LYS A 155 -7.53 1.19 -19.39
CA LYS A 155 -6.83 0.11 -20.13
C LYS A 155 -5.70 -0.52 -19.32
N GLN A 156 -4.87 0.28 -18.65
CA GLN A 156 -3.81 -0.26 -17.79
C GLN A 156 -4.35 -1.03 -16.60
N ASN A 157 -5.49 -0.62 -16.05
CA ASN A 157 -6.09 -1.33 -14.93
C ASN A 157 -6.63 -2.69 -15.37
N ASP A 158 -7.24 -2.76 -16.56
CA ASP A 158 -7.66 -4.02 -17.18
C ASP A 158 -6.44 -4.93 -17.46
N GLU A 159 -5.35 -4.38 -18.01
CA GLU A 159 -4.10 -5.12 -18.27
C GLU A 159 -3.43 -5.62 -16.97
N ILE A 160 -3.40 -4.81 -15.92
CA ILE A 160 -2.88 -5.21 -14.59
C ILE A 160 -3.78 -6.28 -13.96
N GLU A 161 -5.11 -6.18 -14.12
CA GLU A 161 -6.04 -7.18 -13.59
C GLU A 161 -5.85 -8.53 -14.30
N GLU A 162 -5.67 -8.53 -15.63
CA GLU A 162 -5.34 -9.73 -16.40
C GLU A 162 -3.99 -10.36 -15.97
N VAL A 163 -2.95 -9.55 -15.81
CA VAL A 163 -1.63 -10.04 -15.37
C VAL A 163 -1.69 -10.60 -13.95
N ASN A 164 -2.45 -9.97 -13.04
CA ASN A 164 -2.63 -10.49 -11.68
C ASN A 164 -3.40 -11.83 -11.66
N LYS A 165 -4.41 -12.01 -12.54
CA LYS A 165 -5.10 -13.31 -12.69
C LYS A 165 -4.13 -14.40 -13.15
N LYS A 166 -3.30 -14.11 -14.16
CA LYS A 166 -2.26 -15.04 -14.64
C LYS A 166 -1.24 -15.39 -13.55
N ILE A 167 -0.77 -14.40 -12.77
CA ILE A 167 0.13 -14.60 -11.63
C ILE A 167 -0.51 -15.50 -10.57
N HIS A 168 -1.80 -15.30 -10.26
CA HIS A 168 -2.50 -16.11 -9.27
C HIS A 168 -2.61 -17.57 -9.72
N GLU A 169 -3.02 -17.81 -10.97
CA GLU A 169 -3.09 -19.15 -11.55
C GLU A 169 -1.72 -19.85 -11.57
N LEU A 170 -0.65 -19.11 -11.90
CA LEU A 170 0.72 -19.61 -11.89
C LEU A 170 1.19 -19.98 -10.48
N LYS A 171 0.88 -19.16 -9.47
CA LYS A 171 1.17 -19.49 -8.06
C LYS A 171 0.45 -20.76 -7.62
N THR A 172 -0.81 -20.93 -8.00
CA THR A 172 -1.57 -22.17 -7.69
C THR A 172 -1.02 -23.39 -8.43
N LYS A 173 -0.48 -23.23 -9.64
CA LYS A 173 0.20 -24.30 -10.39
C LYS A 173 1.57 -24.62 -9.77
N LEU A 174 2.32 -23.61 -9.35
CA LEU A 174 3.61 -23.75 -8.67
C LEU A 174 3.45 -24.51 -7.35
N GLU A 175 2.46 -24.15 -6.54
CA GLU A 175 2.16 -24.86 -5.29
C GLU A 175 1.83 -26.34 -5.51
N ARG A 176 1.16 -26.68 -6.62
CA ARG A 176 0.89 -28.07 -7.02
C ARG A 176 2.16 -28.79 -7.50
N ALA A 177 2.96 -28.15 -8.35
CA ALA A 177 4.21 -28.72 -8.85
C ALA A 177 5.23 -28.98 -7.73
N ILE A 178 5.27 -28.11 -6.71
CA ILE A 178 6.07 -28.29 -5.49
C ILE A 178 5.57 -29.52 -4.70
N LYS A 179 4.25 -29.66 -4.52
CA LYS A 179 3.67 -30.83 -3.84
C LYS A 179 3.93 -32.15 -4.57
N GLU A 180 4.00 -32.11 -5.90
CA GLU A 180 4.30 -33.26 -6.76
C GLU A 180 5.82 -33.49 -6.94
N SER A 181 6.68 -32.65 -6.32
CA SER A 181 8.15 -32.70 -6.42
C SER A 181 8.69 -32.69 -7.86
N ASN A 182 7.97 -32.02 -8.76
CA ASN A 182 8.38 -31.88 -10.15
C ASN A 182 9.29 -30.65 -10.32
N ASN A 183 10.56 -30.81 -9.98
CA ASN A 183 11.53 -29.71 -9.93
C ASN A 183 11.71 -29.00 -11.28
N SER A 184 11.63 -29.73 -12.40
CA SER A 184 11.68 -29.14 -13.76
C SER A 184 10.52 -28.18 -14.00
N LEU A 185 9.31 -28.60 -13.62
CA LEU A 185 8.11 -27.76 -13.77
C LEU A 185 8.10 -26.58 -12.80
N VAL A 186 8.66 -26.75 -11.59
CA VAL A 186 8.81 -25.64 -10.63
C VAL A 186 9.72 -24.55 -11.18
N GLU A 187 10.87 -24.90 -11.75
CA GLU A 187 11.79 -23.92 -12.34
C GLU A 187 11.15 -23.17 -13.51
N GLU A 188 10.42 -23.86 -14.39
CA GLU A 188 9.69 -23.24 -15.50
C GLU A 188 8.62 -22.26 -15.01
N LEU A 189 7.80 -22.66 -14.03
CA LEU A 189 6.74 -21.81 -13.47
C LEU A 189 7.30 -20.62 -12.68
N GLN A 190 8.46 -20.74 -12.02
CA GLN A 190 9.14 -19.61 -11.37
C GLN A 190 9.64 -18.57 -12.39
N GLN A 191 10.18 -19.04 -13.52
CA GLN A 191 10.65 -18.17 -14.59
C GLN A 191 9.48 -17.41 -15.25
N GLU A 192 8.37 -18.10 -15.47
CA GLU A 192 7.16 -17.51 -16.01
C GLU A 192 6.51 -16.52 -15.03
N LEU A 193 6.49 -16.85 -13.74
CA LEU A 193 6.05 -15.94 -12.68
C LEU A 193 6.89 -14.65 -12.66
N HIS A 194 8.22 -14.78 -12.74
CA HIS A 194 9.12 -13.63 -12.76
C HIS A 194 8.93 -12.75 -14.01
N LEU A 195 8.63 -13.34 -15.17
CA LEU A 195 8.27 -12.60 -16.38
C LEU A 195 6.98 -11.78 -16.20
N LEU A 196 5.95 -12.37 -15.60
CA LEU A 196 4.69 -11.68 -15.34
C LEU A 196 4.83 -10.58 -14.28
N GLU A 197 5.72 -10.75 -13.29
CA GLU A 197 6.04 -9.70 -12.32
C GLU A 197 6.72 -8.51 -13.00
N MET A 198 7.64 -8.76 -13.94
CA MET A 198 8.24 -7.69 -14.75
C MET A 198 7.24 -7.02 -15.70
N GLU A 199 6.32 -7.81 -16.27
CA GLU A 199 5.25 -7.28 -17.13
C GLU A 199 4.35 -6.34 -16.33
N LYS A 200 3.93 -6.75 -15.13
CA LYS A 200 3.17 -5.93 -14.19
C LYS A 200 3.91 -4.63 -13.85
N GLU A 201 5.20 -4.72 -13.49
CA GLU A 201 6.03 -3.56 -13.20
C GLU A 201 6.16 -2.63 -14.42
N SER A 202 6.21 -3.18 -15.64
CA SER A 202 6.25 -2.37 -16.87
C SER A 202 4.93 -1.65 -17.14
N ILE A 203 3.78 -2.28 -16.86
CA ILE A 203 2.46 -1.67 -16.99
C ILE A 203 2.28 -0.56 -15.95
N GLU A 204 2.67 -0.81 -14.69
CA GLU A 204 2.64 0.19 -13.61
C GLU A 204 3.55 1.40 -13.90
N ASN A 205 4.63 1.19 -14.65
CA ASN A 205 5.58 2.24 -15.05
C ASN A 205 5.29 2.84 -16.44
N PHE A 206 4.15 2.57 -17.08
CA PHE A 206 3.78 3.08 -18.42
C PHE A 206 4.80 2.73 -19.53
N THR A 207 5.55 1.65 -19.36
CA THR A 207 6.57 1.16 -20.31
C THR A 207 6.19 -0.17 -20.94
N HIS A 208 4.91 -0.55 -20.87
CA HIS A 208 4.42 -1.85 -21.33
C HIS A 208 4.75 -2.11 -22.80
N ASP A 209 4.56 -1.12 -23.69
CA ASP A 209 4.92 -1.25 -25.12
C ASP A 209 6.42 -1.54 -25.34
N LEU A 210 7.28 -0.93 -24.53
CA LEU A 210 8.73 -1.15 -24.58
C LEU A 210 9.10 -2.52 -24.02
N PHE A 211 8.41 -2.98 -22.98
CA PHE A 211 8.53 -4.32 -22.42
C PHE A 211 8.11 -5.38 -23.44
N LEU A 212 6.96 -5.23 -24.08
CA LEU A 212 6.45 -6.15 -25.11
C LEU A 212 7.40 -6.25 -26.32
N LYS A 213 7.93 -5.11 -26.79
CA LYS A 213 8.93 -5.08 -27.88
C LYS A 213 10.23 -5.82 -27.50
N ASN A 214 10.62 -5.78 -26.23
CA ASN A 214 11.83 -6.42 -25.73
C ASN A 214 11.60 -7.82 -25.16
N LEU A 215 10.35 -8.29 -25.08
CA LEU A 215 9.97 -9.59 -24.51
C LEU A 215 10.64 -10.76 -25.24
N ALA A 216 10.74 -10.68 -26.57
CA ALA A 216 11.43 -11.69 -27.38
C ALA A 216 12.92 -11.77 -27.06
N ASN A 217 13.58 -10.63 -26.86
CA ASN A 217 14.99 -10.55 -26.49
C ASN A 217 15.24 -11.02 -25.05
N LEU A 218 14.33 -10.71 -24.12
CA LEU A 218 14.39 -11.18 -22.73
C LEU A 218 14.23 -12.70 -22.64
N LYS A 219 13.28 -13.27 -23.39
CA LYS A 219 13.10 -14.72 -23.48
C LYS A 219 14.29 -15.41 -24.16
N ALA A 220 14.88 -14.80 -25.18
CA ALA A 220 16.06 -15.32 -25.87
C ALA A 220 17.32 -15.28 -24.97
N LYS A 221 17.56 -14.16 -24.27
CA LYS A 221 18.71 -14.00 -23.36
C LYS A 221 18.65 -14.95 -22.16
N ARG A 222 17.46 -15.13 -21.58
CA ARG A 222 17.26 -16.11 -20.48
C ARG A 222 17.45 -17.56 -20.94
N ARG A 223 17.03 -17.91 -22.17
CA ARG A 223 17.31 -19.23 -22.76
C ARG A 223 18.80 -19.48 -23.01
N SER A 224 19.60 -18.43 -23.26
CA SER A 224 21.05 -18.57 -23.38
C SER A 224 21.78 -18.66 -22.05
N GLU A 225 21.21 -18.13 -20.96
CA GLU A 225 21.77 -18.20 -19.60
C GLU A 225 21.48 -19.54 -18.90
N LEU A 226 20.57 -20.36 -19.45
CA LEU A 226 20.21 -21.70 -18.98
C LEU A 226 20.89 -22.85 -19.77
N LYS A 227 21.75 -22.54 -20.75
CA LYS A 227 22.60 -23.51 -21.47
C LYS A 227 24.01 -23.50 -20.91
#